data_AF-A0A4Y9A9V0-F1
#
_entry.id   AF-A0A4Y9A9V0-F1
#
_cell.length_a   1.000
_cell.length_b   1.000
_cell.length_c   1.000
_cell.angle_alpha   90.00
_cell.angle_beta   90.00
_cell.angle_gamma   90.00
#
_symmetry.space_group_name_H-M   'P 1'
#
loop_
_entity.id
_entity.type
_entity.pdbx_description
1 polymer ?
#
loop_
_entity_poly.entity_id
_entity_poly.type
_entity_poly.pdbx_seq_one_letter_code
_entity_poly.pdbx_strand_id
1 'polypeptide(L)'
;MTTDPMEKDVLEGILERKGFTHLNVRKHGNHLVIYSVEDDEKVNRARLTKVTAQYYQLGMADHRGKWESTPFRGTMDEMVTLLTNDFAFALAPW
;
A
#
# COMPACT_ATOMS: atom_id res chain seq x y z
N MET A 1 5.90 -23.23 3.68
CA MET A 1 6.16 -22.20 2.65
C MET A 1 5.85 -20.86 3.28
N THR A 2 6.89 -20.19 3.78
CA THR A 2 6.76 -18.95 4.56
C THR A 2 7.39 -17.82 3.76
N THR A 3 6.68 -17.36 2.74
CA THR A 3 7.03 -16.13 2.02
C THR A 3 6.19 -15.03 2.67
N ASP A 4 6.65 -14.39 3.76
CA ASP A 4 5.75 -13.40 4.38
C ASP A 4 6.26 -12.15 5.12
N PRO A 5 7.47 -12.10 5.69
CA PRO A 5 8.03 -10.83 6.17
C PRO A 5 8.56 -9.96 5.01
N MET A 6 9.18 -10.60 4.00
CA MET A 6 9.90 -9.90 2.94
C MET A 6 9.05 -8.94 2.10
N GLU A 7 7.81 -9.29 1.74
CA GLU A 7 7.02 -8.42 0.84
C GLU A 7 6.58 -7.13 1.52
N LYS A 8 6.22 -7.22 2.81
CA LYS A 8 5.88 -6.06 3.63
C LYS A 8 7.10 -5.17 3.82
N ASP A 9 8.24 -5.73 4.18
CA ASP A 9 9.48 -4.96 4.42
C ASP A 9 10.04 -4.35 3.12
N VAL A 10 9.92 -5.06 1.98
CA VAL A 10 10.28 -4.53 0.67
C VAL A 10 9.40 -3.35 0.30
N LEU A 11 8.08 -3.46 0.44
CA LEU A 11 7.14 -2.38 0.13
C LEU A 11 7.42 -1.15 1.00
N GLU A 12 7.59 -1.35 2.31
CA GLU A 12 7.90 -0.27 3.25
C GLU A 12 9.23 0.41 2.90
N GLY A 13 10.27 -0.36 2.62
CA GLY A 13 11.56 0.19 2.18
C GLY A 13 11.50 0.95 0.84
N ILE A 14 10.63 0.56 -0.10
CA ILE A 14 10.41 1.32 -1.34
C ILE A 14 9.76 2.67 -1.02
N LEU A 15 8.74 2.69 -0.16
CA LEU A 15 8.05 3.92 0.26
C LEU A 15 9.00 4.88 0.98
N GLU A 16 9.80 4.38 1.92
CA GLU A 16 10.81 5.16 2.64
C GLU A 16 11.84 5.79 1.68
N ARG A 17 12.39 5.01 0.74
CA ARG A 17 13.35 5.53 -0.26
C ARG A 17 12.75 6.60 -1.18
N LYS A 18 11.42 6.60 -1.34
CA LYS A 18 10.67 7.62 -2.08
C LYS A 18 10.24 8.81 -1.22
N GLY A 19 10.61 8.85 0.07
CA GLY A 19 10.33 9.96 0.98
C GLY A 19 9.02 9.85 1.76
N PHE A 20 8.28 8.73 1.64
CA PHE A 20 7.03 8.51 2.36
C PHE A 20 7.28 7.86 3.75
N THR A 21 8.10 8.52 4.58
CA THR A 21 8.53 7.98 5.88
C THR A 21 7.44 7.97 6.95
N HIS A 22 6.30 8.62 6.71
CA HIS A 22 5.13 8.60 7.59
C HIS A 22 4.21 7.38 7.35
N LEU A 23 4.51 6.59 6.32
CA LEU A 23 3.72 5.40 5.97
C LEU A 23 4.34 4.14 6.55
N ASN A 24 3.46 3.25 6.98
CA ASN A 24 3.79 1.91 7.43
C ASN A 24 3.04 0.89 6.58
N VAL A 25 3.54 -0.35 6.55
CA VAL A 25 2.91 -1.45 5.83
C VAL A 25 2.58 -2.58 6.79
N ARG A 26 1.37 -3.13 6.68
CA ARG A 26 0.98 -4.38 7.37
C ARG A 26 0.43 -5.39 6.39
N LYS A 27 0.72 -6.67 6.64
CA LYS A 27 0.06 -7.76 5.92
C LYS A 27 -1.28 -8.09 6.57
N HIS A 28 -2.32 -8.28 5.75
CA HIS A 28 -3.62 -8.78 6.17
C HIS A 28 -4.21 -9.69 5.09
N GLY A 29 -4.23 -11.01 5.32
CA GLY A 29 -4.64 -11.97 4.29
C GLY A 29 -3.77 -11.86 3.04
N ASN A 30 -4.38 -11.61 1.88
CA ASN A 30 -3.65 -11.39 0.61
C ASN A 30 -3.33 -9.92 0.35
N HIS A 31 -3.51 -9.03 1.33
CA HIS A 31 -3.31 -7.60 1.18
C HIS A 31 -2.03 -7.16 1.89
N LEU A 32 -1.26 -6.32 1.22
CA LEU A 32 -0.30 -5.40 1.85
C LEU A 32 -1.02 -4.06 2.00
N VAL A 33 -1.36 -3.70 3.23
CA VAL A 33 -2.08 -2.46 3.55
C VAL A 33 -1.07 -1.40 3.93
N ILE A 34 -1.10 -0.29 3.19
CA ILE A 34 -0.34 0.92 3.45
C ILE A 34 -1.21 1.83 4.33
N TYR A 35 -0.67 2.29 5.45
CA TYR A 35 -1.38 3.10 6.42
C TYR A 35 -0.47 4.15 7.06
N SER A 36 -1.05 5.26 7.51
CA SER A 36 -0.39 6.22 8.42
C SER A 36 -0.87 6.01 9.85
N VAL A 37 -0.21 6.67 10.81
CA VAL A 37 -0.67 6.79 12.19
C VAL A 37 -0.99 8.26 12.45
N GLU A 38 -2.24 8.55 12.80
CA GLU A 38 -2.79 9.90 13.01
C GLU A 38 -3.60 9.87 14.29
N ASP A 39 -3.30 10.78 15.23
CA ASP A 39 -3.90 10.79 16.57
C ASP A 39 -3.88 9.40 17.26
N ASP A 40 -2.73 8.70 17.14
CA ASP A 40 -2.51 7.32 17.61
C ASP A 40 -3.39 6.24 16.94
N GLU A 41 -4.17 6.60 15.92
CA GLU A 41 -5.02 5.69 15.15
C GLU A 41 -4.41 5.32 13.79
N LYS A 42 -4.62 4.07 13.36
CA LYS A 42 -4.13 3.59 12.06
C LYS A 42 -5.12 3.98 10.96
N VAL A 43 -4.70 4.88 10.08
CA VAL A 43 -5.52 5.33 8.95
C VAL A 43 -5.07 4.65 7.67
N ASN A 44 -5.94 3.83 7.08
CA ASN A 44 -5.65 3.13 5.82
C ASN A 44 -5.55 4.13 4.66
N ARG A 45 -4.57 3.95 3.78
CA ARG A 45 -4.34 4.80 2.60
C ARG A 45 -4.60 4.03 1.31
N ALA A 46 -3.88 2.94 1.16
CA ALA A 46 -3.92 2.10 -0.03
C ALA A 46 -3.66 0.65 0.34
N ARG A 47 -3.93 -0.26 -0.60
CA ARG A 47 -3.55 -1.67 -0.48
C ARG A 47 -3.10 -2.24 -1.81
N LEU A 48 -2.12 -3.13 -1.73
CA LEU A 48 -1.75 -4.03 -2.83
C LEU A 48 -2.33 -5.40 -2.53
N THR A 49 -3.29 -5.85 -3.34
CA THR A 49 -3.90 -7.17 -3.20
C THR A 49 -3.17 -8.15 -4.10
N LYS A 50 -2.53 -9.17 -3.53
CA LYS A 50 -1.82 -10.20 -4.28
C LYS A 50 -2.82 -11.06 -5.05
N VAL A 51 -2.74 -11.01 -6.38
CA VAL A 51 -3.63 -11.78 -7.28
C VAL A 51 -2.94 -13.03 -7.80
N THR A 52 -1.63 -12.97 -7.98
CA THR A 52 -0.77 -14.12 -8.34
C THR A 52 0.57 -13.97 -7.62
N ALA A 53 1.52 -14.88 -7.88
CA ALA A 53 2.87 -14.77 -7.30
C ALA A 53 3.58 -13.44 -7.62
N GLN A 54 3.34 -12.86 -8.80
CA GLN A 54 4.06 -11.67 -9.29
C GLN A 54 3.20 -10.40 -9.40
N TYR A 55 1.87 -10.54 -9.41
CA TYR A 55 0.95 -9.43 -9.69
C TYR A 55 0.08 -9.05 -8.50
N TYR A 56 -0.06 -7.74 -8.33
CA TYR A 56 -0.87 -7.07 -7.34
C TYR A 56 -1.90 -6.17 -8.02
N GLN A 57 -3.07 -6.03 -7.40
CA GLN A 57 -4.08 -5.05 -7.77
C GLN A 57 -4.11 -3.93 -6.74
N LEU A 58 -4.12 -2.67 -7.20
CA LEU A 58 -4.20 -1.50 -6.35
C LEU A 58 -5.64 -1.23 -5.89
N GLY A 59 -5.81 -0.98 -4.61
CA GLY A 59 -7.03 -0.38 -4.04
C GLY A 59 -6.68 0.80 -3.14
N MET A 60 -7.61 1.74 -3.00
CA MET A 60 -7.45 2.94 -2.17
C MET A 60 -8.55 3.00 -1.12
N ALA A 61 -8.25 3.59 0.03
CA ALA A 61 -9.23 3.87 1.07
C ALA A 61 -9.70 5.32 0.96
N ASP A 62 -11.00 5.56 1.21
CA ASP A 62 -11.51 6.92 1.46
C ASP A 62 -11.33 7.34 2.94
N HIS A 63 -11.75 8.56 3.31
CA HIS A 63 -11.58 9.10 4.68
C HIS A 63 -12.35 8.29 5.70
N ARG A 64 -13.36 7.54 5.24
CA ARG A 64 -14.21 6.72 6.08
C ARG A 64 -13.66 5.29 6.20
N GLY A 65 -12.49 5.03 5.62
CA GLY A 65 -11.84 3.73 5.60
C GLY A 65 -12.50 2.73 4.64
N LYS A 66 -13.40 3.17 3.75
CA LYS A 66 -14.03 2.31 2.75
C LYS A 66 -13.05 2.02 1.63
N TRP A 67 -12.92 0.74 1.27
CA TRP A 67 -12.07 0.32 0.17
C TRP A 67 -12.74 0.49 -1.19
N GLU A 68 -12.02 1.14 -2.09
CA GLU A 68 -12.37 1.22 -3.51
C GLU A 68 -11.32 0.49 -4.35
N SER A 69 -11.80 -0.33 -5.28
CA SER A 69 -10.93 -1.07 -6.20
C SER A 69 -10.59 -0.20 -7.39
N THR A 70 -9.33 -0.21 -7.80
CA THR A 70 -8.90 0.40 -9.05
C THR A 70 -8.79 -0.67 -10.15
N PRO A 71 -8.80 -0.29 -11.44
CA PRO A 71 -8.53 -1.22 -12.54
C PRO A 71 -7.04 -1.55 -12.68
N PHE A 72 -6.16 -0.94 -11.88
CA PHE A 72 -4.72 -1.07 -12.04
C PHE A 72 -4.19 -2.36 -11.42
N ARG A 73 -3.42 -3.09 -12.22
CA ARG A 73 -2.78 -4.35 -11.85
C ARG A 73 -1.40 -4.42 -12.48
N GLY A 74 -0.43 -4.86 -11.71
CA GLY A 74 0.96 -4.94 -12.15
C GLY A 74 1.83 -5.58 -11.07
N THR A 75 3.14 -5.54 -11.26
CA THR A 75 4.11 -5.89 -10.22
C THR A 75 4.02 -4.93 -9.04
N MET A 76 4.62 -5.29 -7.90
CA MET A 76 4.68 -4.40 -6.74
C MET A 76 5.32 -3.05 -7.10
N ASP A 77 6.42 -3.06 -7.85
CA ASP A 77 7.14 -1.84 -8.23
C ASP A 77 6.31 -0.92 -9.14
N GLU A 78 5.61 -1.49 -10.13
CA GLU A 78 4.69 -0.73 -10.98
C GLU A 78 3.55 -0.10 -10.17
N MET A 79 2.94 -0.87 -9.25
CA MET A 79 1.84 -0.35 -8.43
C MET A 79 2.31 0.72 -7.45
N VAL A 80 3.50 0.58 -6.86
CA VAL A 80 4.07 1.62 -5.98
C VAL A 80 4.46 2.85 -6.78
N THR A 81 5.03 2.69 -7.96
CA THR A 81 5.36 3.82 -8.84
C THR A 81 4.11 4.59 -9.24
N LEU A 82 3.05 3.89 -9.68
CA LEU A 82 1.75 4.49 -9.97
C LEU A 82 1.19 5.23 -8.74
N LEU A 83 1.20 4.57 -7.57
CA LEU A 83 0.67 5.14 -6.33
C LEU A 83 1.45 6.37 -5.86
N THR A 84 2.77 6.38 -6.02
CA THR A 84 3.65 7.46 -5.54
C THR A 84 3.80 8.62 -6.53
N ASN A 85 3.53 8.40 -7.82
CA ASN A 85 3.62 9.45 -8.84
C ASN A 85 2.25 10.06 -9.14
N ASP A 86 1.24 9.22 -9.44
CA ASP A 86 -0.04 9.67 -9.99
C ASP A 86 -1.14 9.78 -8.91
N PHE A 87 -1.01 9.00 -7.83
CA PHE A 87 -1.97 8.97 -6.72
C PHE A 87 -1.35 9.38 -5.39
N ALA A 88 -0.28 10.19 -5.40
CA ALA A 88 0.42 10.60 -4.17
C ALA A 88 -0.51 11.28 -3.15
N PHE A 89 -1.57 11.95 -3.62
CA PHE A 89 -2.60 12.55 -2.77
C PHE A 89 -3.30 11.53 -1.85
N ALA A 90 -3.45 10.26 -2.29
CA ALA A 90 -4.06 9.21 -1.49
C ALA A 90 -3.16 8.73 -0.33
N LEU A 91 -1.88 9.13 -0.33
CA LEU A 91 -0.88 8.80 0.68
C LEU A 91 -0.67 9.93 1.71
N ALA A 92 -1.18 11.12 1.45
CA ALA A 92 -1.08 12.25 2.37
C ALA A 92 -2.03 12.06 3.56
N PRO A 93 -1.70 12.57 4.77
CA PRO A 93 -2.65 12.70 5.87
C PRO A 93 -3.92 13.45 5.46
N TRP A 94 -5.03 13.21 6.16
CA TRP A 94 -6.30 13.93 5.92
C TRP A 94 -6.32 15.29 6.62
#